data_AF-A0A971YIE0-F1
#
_entry.id   AF-A0A971YIE0-F1
#
_cell.length_a   1.000
_cell.length_b   1.000
_cell.length_c   1.000
_cell.angle_alpha   90.00
_cell.angle_beta   90.00
_cell.angle_gamma   90.00
#
_symmetry.space_group_name_H-M   'P 1'
#
loop_
_entity.id
_entity.type
_entity.pdbx_description
1 polymer ?
#
loop_
_entity_poly.entity_id
_entity_poly.type
_entity_poly.pdbx_seq_one_letter_code
_entity_poly.pdbx_strand_id
1 'polypeptide(L)'
;MKKFSFTLKIVTVILSICMVFGTMPGVFAANPIVTVGTATGKPGETVSIPVTLTDNSVIAGYQLSITYDPSKVIAKNVVFNPNQRQGGSSQNLNTAAEGYIRIAYAASEPLFEGLIFTVSFEIKEGAPGGEVAVEMTGERFDDVNADKVPVTVIQGKIIVEADNAELEAAKAAFKAVTAEVPQALQEAQQALDKVTLDVPEVAAARTAVQNAIAAVQAANKTDAEIDAMSSIEEVNAAKAALEAALDDLRAKVAGLYEAQIKGGDLNQDGKISVGDLAIAAYHYGKDSNSPDWDVVSKYDLNKDARIGIEDLVFVAIRILG
;
A
#
# COMPACT_ATOMS: atom_id res chain seq x y z
N MET A 1 37.45 22.70 17.94
CA MET A 1 36.71 23.38 16.85
C MET A 1 37.37 23.05 15.51
N LYS A 2 36.69 22.31 14.63
CA LYS A 2 36.92 22.12 13.17
C LYS A 2 35.97 20.99 12.74
N LYS A 3 34.75 21.31 12.30
CA LYS A 3 34.29 21.67 10.93
C LYS A 3 34.32 20.49 9.93
N PHE A 4 33.11 20.07 9.57
CA PHE A 4 32.56 19.73 8.24
C PHE A 4 33.22 18.63 7.37
N SER A 5 32.43 17.57 7.13
CA SER A 5 31.99 16.98 5.84
C SER A 5 32.91 17.10 4.62
N PHE A 6 33.18 15.99 3.93
CA PHE A 6 32.74 15.79 2.53
C PHE A 6 33.02 14.36 2.02
N THR A 7 32.00 13.78 1.40
CA THR A 7 31.97 12.53 0.65
C THR A 7 32.65 12.71 -0.72
N LEU A 8 33.61 11.86 -1.12
CA LEU A 8 33.84 11.59 -2.55
C LEU A 8 34.68 10.32 -2.83
N LYS A 9 34.07 9.45 -3.65
CA LYS A 9 34.55 8.34 -4.50
C LYS A 9 36.06 8.27 -4.78
N ILE A 10 36.60 7.04 -4.80
CA ILE A 10 37.45 6.47 -5.89
C ILE A 10 37.57 4.95 -5.64
N VAL A 11 37.04 4.15 -6.58
CA VAL A 11 37.30 2.72 -6.73
C VAL A 11 38.29 2.59 -7.88
N THR A 12 39.51 2.12 -7.63
CA THR A 12 40.40 1.40 -8.56
C THR A 12 41.61 0.88 -7.77
N VAL A 13 41.84 -0.44 -7.71
CA VAL A 13 43.18 -1.03 -7.47
C VAL A 13 43.37 -2.20 -8.42
N ILE A 14 44.47 -2.16 -9.17
CA ILE A 14 44.94 -3.09 -10.19
C ILE A 14 46.22 -3.78 -9.65
N LEU A 15 46.38 -5.07 -10.01
CA LEU A 15 47.62 -5.88 -10.15
C LEU A 15 48.35 -6.45 -8.92
N SER A 16 48.55 -7.78 -8.90
CA SER A 16 49.85 -8.47 -9.09
C SER A 16 49.72 -10.00 -8.87
N ILE A 17 49.81 -10.81 -9.94
CA ILE A 17 50.94 -11.69 -10.36
C ILE A 17 51.13 -12.97 -9.54
N CYS A 18 50.97 -14.13 -10.20
CA CYS A 18 51.90 -15.27 -10.09
C CYS A 18 51.74 -16.22 -11.31
N MET A 19 52.79 -16.29 -12.14
CA MET A 19 53.00 -17.33 -13.15
C MET A 19 53.35 -18.65 -12.47
N VAL A 20 52.61 -19.72 -12.79
CA VAL A 20 53.12 -21.10 -12.76
C VAL A 20 52.77 -21.75 -14.08
N PHE A 21 53.79 -22.08 -14.86
CA PHE A 21 53.70 -22.98 -16.01
C PHE A 21 53.61 -24.42 -15.48
N GLY A 22 52.53 -25.11 -15.81
CA GLY A 22 52.36 -26.53 -15.51
C GLY A 22 51.13 -27.07 -16.21
N THR A 23 51.37 -27.80 -17.31
CA THR A 23 50.42 -28.60 -18.13
C THR A 23 49.14 -27.89 -18.53
N MET A 24 49.03 -27.49 -19.81
CA MET A 24 47.77 -27.02 -20.39
C MET A 24 46.64 -28.04 -20.11
N PRO A 25 45.61 -27.71 -19.32
CA PRO A 25 44.33 -28.33 -19.57
C PRO A 25 43.91 -27.86 -20.97
N GLY A 26 43.49 -28.79 -21.83
CA GLY A 26 42.86 -28.41 -23.09
C GLY A 26 41.84 -27.31 -22.80
N VAL A 27 41.95 -26.17 -23.49
CA VAL A 27 40.92 -25.15 -23.43
C VAL A 27 39.69 -25.81 -24.02
N PHE A 28 38.85 -26.39 -23.16
CA PHE A 28 37.50 -26.73 -23.53
C PHE A 28 36.87 -25.39 -23.91
N ALA A 29 36.60 -25.19 -25.19
CA ALA A 29 35.77 -24.07 -25.62
C ALA A 29 34.49 -24.15 -24.79
N ALA A 30 34.17 -23.08 -24.07
CA ALA A 30 32.92 -23.01 -23.33
C ALA A 30 31.77 -23.20 -24.32
N ASN A 31 30.75 -23.98 -23.93
CA ASN A 31 29.56 -24.12 -24.76
C ASN A 31 28.92 -22.74 -24.96
N PRO A 32 28.49 -22.37 -26.19
CA PRO A 32 27.72 -21.16 -26.40
C PRO A 32 26.51 -21.10 -25.47
N ILE A 33 26.18 -19.89 -25.02
CA ILE A 33 25.10 -19.65 -24.07
C ILE A 33 23.95 -18.97 -24.79
N VAL A 34 22.75 -19.51 -24.62
CA VAL A 34 21.52 -18.95 -25.14
C VAL A 34 20.66 -18.49 -23.96
N THR A 35 20.37 -17.20 -23.90
CA THR A 35 19.60 -16.61 -22.80
C THR A 35 18.24 -16.15 -23.30
N VAL A 36 17.17 -16.68 -22.69
CA VAL A 36 15.82 -16.14 -22.83
C VAL A 36 15.66 -15.04 -21.80
N GLY A 37 15.34 -13.83 -22.26
CA GLY A 37 15.25 -12.64 -21.42
C GLY A 37 14.10 -12.67 -20.41
N THR A 38 14.05 -11.63 -19.60
CA THR A 38 12.93 -11.34 -18.69
C THR A 38 12.29 -10.01 -19.06
N ALA A 39 10.97 -9.93 -18.99
CA ALA A 39 10.24 -8.68 -19.11
C ALA A 39 9.16 -8.58 -18.03
N THR A 40 8.79 -7.36 -17.69
CA THR A 40 7.73 -7.04 -16.72
C THR A 40 6.64 -6.23 -17.41
N GLY A 41 5.38 -6.49 -17.08
CA GLY A 41 4.25 -5.71 -17.61
C GLY A 41 2.94 -5.99 -16.87
N LYS A 42 1.92 -5.20 -17.17
CA LYS A 42 0.58 -5.30 -16.59
C LYS A 42 -0.37 -6.13 -17.47
N PRO A 43 -1.47 -6.67 -16.91
CA PRO A 43 -2.55 -7.24 -17.71
C PRO A 43 -3.00 -6.29 -18.83
N GLY A 44 -3.12 -6.80 -20.06
CA GLY A 44 -3.46 -6.04 -21.26
C GLY A 44 -2.25 -5.45 -22.02
N GLU A 45 -1.05 -5.41 -21.44
CA GLU A 45 0.15 -4.89 -22.11
C GLU A 45 0.84 -5.95 -22.98
N THR A 46 1.59 -5.50 -24.00
CA THR A 46 2.49 -6.36 -24.77
C THR A 46 3.94 -6.14 -24.33
N VAL A 47 4.58 -7.20 -23.85
CA VAL A 47 5.98 -7.23 -23.44
C VAL A 47 6.85 -7.93 -24.49
N SER A 48 8.15 -7.64 -24.50
CA SER A 48 9.10 -8.22 -25.46
C SER A 48 10.22 -8.96 -24.76
N ILE A 49 10.38 -10.24 -25.08
CA ILE A 49 11.39 -11.13 -24.53
C ILE A 49 12.51 -11.29 -25.56
N PRO A 50 13.68 -10.67 -25.35
CA PRO A 50 14.83 -10.88 -26.22
C PRO A 50 15.44 -12.25 -25.96
N VAL A 51 15.86 -12.93 -27.03
CA VAL A 51 16.71 -14.12 -26.93
C VAL A 51 18.08 -13.77 -27.46
N THR A 52 19.12 -14.00 -26.65
CA THR A 52 20.51 -13.64 -26.96
C THR A 52 21.41 -14.86 -27.01
N LEU A 53 22.46 -14.78 -27.82
CA LEU A 53 23.49 -15.78 -27.99
C LEU A 53 24.86 -15.17 -27.61
N THR A 54 25.59 -15.82 -26.73
CA THR A 54 26.95 -15.40 -26.31
C THR A 54 27.92 -16.57 -26.33
N ASP A 55 29.22 -16.28 -26.33
CA ASP A 55 30.29 -17.28 -26.45
C ASP A 55 30.13 -18.15 -27.71
N ASN A 56 29.64 -17.54 -28.81
CA ASN A 56 29.42 -18.24 -30.06
C ASN A 56 30.49 -17.92 -31.09
N SER A 57 31.16 -18.98 -31.54
CA SER A 57 32.10 -18.91 -32.67
C SER A 57 31.77 -19.87 -33.81
N VAL A 58 30.77 -20.76 -33.64
CA VAL A 58 30.56 -21.90 -34.57
C VAL A 58 29.10 -22.10 -35.01
N ILE A 59 28.11 -21.73 -34.20
CA ILE A 59 26.69 -21.97 -34.52
C ILE A 59 26.29 -21.15 -35.72
N ALA A 60 25.78 -21.80 -36.76
CA ALA A 60 25.26 -21.17 -37.99
C ALA A 60 23.74 -21.35 -38.13
N GLY A 61 23.13 -22.28 -37.40
CA GLY A 61 21.69 -22.49 -37.42
C GLY A 61 21.14 -23.02 -36.10
N TYR A 62 19.83 -22.85 -35.93
CA TYR A 62 19.10 -23.37 -34.80
C TYR A 62 17.68 -23.79 -35.16
N GLN A 63 17.18 -24.77 -34.42
CA GLN A 63 15.79 -25.17 -34.35
C GLN A 63 15.44 -25.31 -32.87
N LEU A 64 14.42 -24.59 -32.42
CA LEU A 64 13.99 -24.61 -31.02
C LEU A 64 12.49 -24.36 -30.89
N SER A 65 12.00 -24.58 -29.68
CA SER A 65 10.64 -24.24 -29.28
C SER A 65 10.64 -23.28 -28.09
N ILE A 66 9.64 -22.41 -28.02
CA ILE A 66 9.32 -21.62 -26.82
C ILE A 66 7.99 -22.11 -26.27
N THR A 67 7.98 -22.52 -24.99
CA THR A 67 6.79 -22.90 -24.22
C THR A 67 6.45 -21.83 -23.19
N TYR A 68 5.16 -21.59 -23.01
CA TYR A 68 4.61 -20.60 -22.09
C TYR A 68 3.21 -21.03 -21.63
N ASP A 69 2.68 -20.39 -20.58
CA ASP A 69 1.32 -20.62 -20.10
C ASP A 69 0.30 -19.81 -20.92
N PRO A 70 -0.47 -20.44 -21.83
CA PRO A 70 -1.42 -19.74 -22.67
C PRO A 70 -2.62 -19.22 -21.90
N SER A 71 -2.86 -19.65 -20.66
CA SER A 71 -3.93 -19.09 -19.82
C SER A 71 -3.62 -17.67 -19.35
N LYS A 72 -2.34 -17.26 -19.37
CA LYS A 72 -1.87 -15.96 -18.85
C LYS A 72 -1.35 -15.02 -19.93
N VAL A 73 -0.71 -15.54 -20.97
CA VAL A 73 -0.11 -14.72 -22.03
C VAL A 73 -0.41 -15.28 -23.42
N ILE A 74 -0.36 -14.42 -24.44
CA ILE A 74 -0.58 -14.75 -25.85
C ILE A 74 0.67 -14.33 -26.64
N ALA A 75 1.30 -15.26 -27.34
CA ALA A 75 2.39 -14.92 -28.26
C ALA A 75 1.84 -14.16 -29.48
N LYS A 76 2.42 -12.99 -29.79
CA LYS A 76 1.97 -12.12 -30.89
C LYS A 76 2.84 -12.22 -32.12
N ASN A 77 4.16 -12.14 -31.95
CA ASN A 77 5.09 -12.24 -33.07
C ASN A 77 6.48 -12.73 -32.61
N VAL A 78 7.28 -13.10 -33.60
CA VAL A 78 8.72 -13.32 -33.45
C VAL A 78 9.41 -12.41 -34.46
N VAL A 79 10.34 -11.59 -34.00
CA VAL A 79 11.13 -10.68 -34.84
C VAL A 79 12.58 -11.12 -34.76
N PHE A 80 13.12 -11.65 -35.86
CA PHE A 80 14.54 -11.98 -35.97
C PHE A 80 15.37 -10.70 -35.98
N ASN A 81 16.57 -10.74 -35.38
CA ASN A 81 17.48 -9.60 -35.42
C ASN A 81 17.89 -9.33 -36.89
N PRO A 82 17.55 -8.15 -37.45
CA PRO A 82 17.82 -7.85 -38.86
C PRO A 82 19.32 -7.74 -39.17
N ASN A 83 20.16 -7.56 -38.16
CA ASN A 83 21.62 -7.50 -38.29
C ASN A 83 22.28 -8.89 -38.25
N GLN A 84 21.51 -9.97 -38.04
CA GLN A 84 22.06 -11.33 -38.12
C GLN A 84 22.46 -11.68 -39.56
N ARG A 85 23.33 -12.68 -39.70
CA ARG A 85 23.87 -13.10 -41.00
C ARG A 85 22.77 -13.57 -41.94
N GLN A 86 22.78 -13.14 -43.20
CA GLN A 86 21.74 -13.54 -44.17
C GLN A 86 21.54 -15.06 -44.19
N GLY A 87 20.29 -15.47 -44.00
CA GLY A 87 19.92 -16.86 -43.83
C GLY A 87 18.42 -17.09 -44.03
N GLY A 88 18.03 -18.36 -44.19
CA GLY A 88 16.63 -18.77 -44.21
C GLY A 88 16.06 -18.71 -42.80
N SER A 89 15.01 -17.91 -42.60
CA SER A 89 14.29 -17.79 -41.33
C SER A 89 12.90 -18.39 -41.45
N SER A 90 12.42 -19.08 -40.41
CA SER A 90 11.06 -19.59 -40.35
C SER A 90 10.54 -19.61 -38.92
N GLN A 91 9.32 -19.13 -38.74
CA GLN A 91 8.63 -19.12 -37.45
C GLN A 91 7.22 -19.69 -37.62
N ASN A 92 6.79 -20.50 -36.65
CA ASN A 92 5.42 -20.99 -36.54
C ASN A 92 4.91 -20.66 -35.14
N LEU A 93 4.01 -19.68 -35.06
CA LEU A 93 3.20 -19.46 -33.87
C LEU A 93 2.05 -20.45 -33.95
N ASN A 94 2.10 -21.51 -33.14
CA ASN A 94 1.06 -22.54 -33.20
C ASN A 94 -0.25 -21.98 -32.60
N THR A 95 -1.19 -21.61 -33.47
CA THR A 95 -2.53 -21.18 -33.04
C THR A 95 -3.50 -22.36 -32.85
N ALA A 96 -3.13 -23.56 -33.28
CA ALA A 96 -3.95 -24.77 -33.14
C ALA A 96 -3.73 -25.50 -31.80
N ALA A 97 -2.54 -25.37 -31.21
CA ALA A 97 -2.26 -25.73 -29.81
C ALA A 97 -1.50 -24.57 -29.15
N GLU A 98 -2.23 -23.77 -28.36
CA GLU A 98 -1.72 -22.59 -27.67
C GLU A 98 -0.56 -22.95 -26.70
N GLY A 99 0.29 -21.98 -26.38
CA GLY A 99 1.39 -22.17 -25.42
C GLY A 99 2.71 -22.61 -26.06
N TYR A 100 2.80 -22.62 -27.39
CA TYR A 100 3.95 -23.18 -28.12
C TYR A 100 4.32 -22.40 -29.39
N ILE A 101 5.60 -22.10 -29.56
CA ILE A 101 6.17 -21.44 -30.75
C ILE A 101 7.32 -22.28 -31.26
N ARG A 102 7.39 -22.58 -32.57
CA ARG A 102 8.59 -23.15 -33.21
C ARG A 102 9.34 -22.10 -33.97
N ILE A 103 10.65 -22.07 -33.80
CA ILE A 103 11.54 -21.10 -34.43
C ILE A 103 12.71 -21.86 -35.05
N ALA A 104 13.00 -21.56 -36.31
CA ALA A 104 14.14 -22.10 -37.02
C ALA A 104 14.86 -21.00 -37.81
N TYR A 105 16.18 -21.09 -37.85
CA TYR A 105 17.04 -20.18 -38.58
C TYR A 105 18.27 -20.92 -39.07
N ALA A 106 18.71 -20.65 -40.29
CA ALA A 106 19.95 -21.20 -40.83
C ALA A 106 20.66 -20.16 -41.70
N ALA A 107 21.94 -19.93 -41.43
CA ALA A 107 22.83 -19.11 -42.24
C ALA A 107 23.98 -19.95 -42.80
N SER A 108 24.70 -19.42 -43.80
CA SER A 108 25.88 -20.07 -44.38
C SER A 108 27.17 -19.83 -43.58
N GLU A 109 27.10 -19.10 -42.48
CA GLU A 109 28.24 -18.62 -41.67
C GLU A 109 27.83 -18.55 -40.18
N PRO A 110 28.76 -18.66 -39.22
CA PRO A 110 28.43 -18.61 -37.79
C PRO A 110 27.75 -17.30 -37.37
N LEU A 111 26.59 -17.39 -36.69
CA LEU A 111 25.78 -16.25 -36.25
C LEU A 111 26.56 -15.24 -35.40
N PHE A 112 26.17 -13.97 -35.47
CA PHE A 112 26.74 -12.95 -34.60
C PHE A 112 26.24 -13.11 -33.15
N GLU A 113 27.11 -12.82 -32.20
CA GLU A 113 26.74 -12.72 -30.78
C GLU A 113 25.75 -11.57 -30.53
N GLY A 114 25.02 -11.66 -29.42
CA GLY A 114 23.98 -10.72 -29.03
C GLY A 114 22.58 -11.20 -29.41
N LEU A 115 21.69 -10.27 -29.73
CA LEU A 115 20.28 -10.58 -30.04
C LEU A 115 20.16 -11.50 -31.26
N ILE A 116 19.43 -12.60 -31.14
CA ILE A 116 19.12 -13.48 -32.29
C ILE A 116 17.67 -13.30 -32.75
N PHE A 117 16.73 -13.17 -31.83
CA PHE A 117 15.34 -12.80 -32.10
C PHE A 117 14.67 -12.27 -30.83
N THR A 118 13.51 -11.64 -31.01
CA THR A 118 12.64 -11.17 -29.92
C THR A 118 11.27 -11.81 -30.08
N VAL A 119 10.67 -12.28 -28.98
CA VAL A 119 9.28 -12.76 -28.95
C VAL A 119 8.43 -11.72 -28.22
N SER A 120 7.36 -11.24 -28.84
CA SER A 120 6.39 -10.38 -28.14
C SER A 120 5.23 -11.21 -27.60
N PHE A 121 4.88 -10.94 -26.35
CA PHE A 121 3.77 -11.57 -25.63
C PHE A 121 2.80 -10.50 -25.15
N GLU A 122 1.51 -10.66 -25.43
CA GLU A 122 0.46 -9.90 -24.75
C GLU A 122 0.11 -10.62 -23.45
N ILE A 123 0.12 -9.90 -22.34
CA ILE A 123 -0.38 -10.39 -21.05
C ILE A 123 -1.90 -10.27 -21.11
N LYS A 124 -2.63 -11.38 -20.90
CA LYS A 124 -4.09 -11.38 -20.96
C LYS A 124 -4.67 -10.43 -19.92
N GLU A 125 -5.77 -9.78 -20.28
CA GLU A 125 -6.56 -8.98 -19.33
C GLU A 125 -7.01 -9.87 -18.16
N GLY A 126 -6.87 -9.38 -16.92
CA GLY A 126 -7.16 -10.16 -15.70
C GLY A 126 -6.15 -11.26 -15.36
N ALA A 127 -5.00 -11.36 -16.04
CA ALA A 127 -3.95 -12.29 -15.64
C ALA A 127 -3.49 -11.99 -14.20
N PRO A 128 -3.40 -13.00 -13.31
CA PRO A 128 -2.97 -12.77 -11.94
C PRO A 128 -1.49 -12.36 -11.90
N GLY A 129 -1.14 -11.50 -10.95
CA GLY A 129 0.24 -11.12 -10.72
C GLY A 129 1.13 -12.33 -10.38
N GLY A 130 2.38 -12.29 -10.81
CA GLY A 130 3.37 -13.34 -10.58
C GLY A 130 4.23 -13.66 -11.79
N GLU A 131 4.96 -14.77 -11.71
CA GLU A 131 5.87 -15.19 -12.78
C GLU A 131 5.18 -16.14 -13.77
N VAL A 132 5.43 -15.90 -15.05
CA VAL A 132 5.06 -16.79 -16.16
C VAL A 132 6.36 -17.25 -16.81
N ALA A 133 6.68 -18.54 -16.68
CA ALA A 133 7.87 -19.12 -17.28
C ALA A 133 7.80 -19.02 -18.82
N VAL A 134 8.92 -18.64 -19.44
CA VAL A 134 9.12 -18.66 -20.89
C VAL A 134 10.32 -19.55 -21.15
N GLU A 135 10.05 -20.79 -21.52
CA GLU A 135 11.05 -21.84 -21.56
C GLU A 135 11.40 -22.21 -23.00
N MET A 136 12.70 -22.27 -23.28
CA MET A 136 13.23 -22.86 -24.50
C MET A 136 13.34 -24.38 -24.33
N THR A 137 12.78 -25.11 -25.28
CA THR A 137 12.76 -26.58 -25.30
C THR A 137 13.00 -27.14 -26.70
N GLY A 138 13.45 -28.40 -26.79
CA GLY A 138 13.65 -29.09 -28.06
C GLY A 138 14.73 -28.45 -28.92
N GLU A 139 15.75 -27.90 -28.27
CA GLU A 139 16.82 -27.13 -28.87
C GLU A 139 17.81 -28.00 -29.66
N ARG A 140 18.07 -27.57 -30.88
CA ARG A 140 19.11 -28.08 -31.75
C ARG A 140 19.84 -26.88 -32.33
N PHE A 141 21.13 -26.79 -32.05
CA PHE A 141 22.03 -25.82 -32.63
C PHE A 141 23.05 -26.58 -33.46
N ASP A 142 23.31 -26.10 -34.67
CA ASP A 142 24.21 -26.75 -35.62
C ASP A 142 25.24 -25.73 -36.14
N ASP A 143 26.43 -26.22 -36.46
CA ASP A 143 27.46 -25.44 -37.15
C ASP A 143 27.20 -25.37 -38.67
N VAL A 144 28.12 -24.77 -39.43
CA VAL A 144 28.01 -24.66 -40.90
C VAL A 144 28.04 -26.00 -41.64
N ASN A 145 28.51 -27.08 -41.00
CA ASN A 145 28.59 -28.43 -41.55
C ASN A 145 27.38 -29.29 -41.14
N ALA A 146 26.41 -28.72 -40.42
CA ALA A 146 25.28 -29.40 -39.80
C ALA A 146 25.64 -30.34 -38.64
N ASP A 147 26.81 -30.15 -38.04
CA ASP A 147 27.21 -30.86 -36.82
C ASP A 147 26.60 -30.17 -35.60
N LYS A 148 26.03 -30.99 -34.69
CA LYS A 148 25.35 -30.49 -33.51
C LYS A 148 26.34 -29.81 -32.54
N VAL A 149 26.04 -28.58 -32.16
CA VAL A 149 26.77 -27.81 -31.15
C VAL A 149 26.00 -27.84 -29.82
N PRO A 150 26.60 -28.30 -28.72
CA PRO A 150 25.97 -28.22 -27.40
C PRO A 150 25.90 -26.76 -26.93
N VAL A 151 24.79 -26.38 -26.31
CA VAL A 151 24.59 -25.04 -25.74
C VAL A 151 24.17 -25.12 -24.28
N THR A 152 24.43 -24.04 -23.54
CA THR A 152 23.84 -23.82 -22.22
C THR A 152 22.65 -22.89 -22.36
N VAL A 153 21.46 -23.32 -21.92
CA VAL A 153 20.24 -22.50 -22.00
C VAL A 153 19.94 -21.88 -20.64
N ILE A 154 19.76 -20.57 -20.61
CA ILE A 154 19.22 -19.82 -19.47
C ILE A 154 17.76 -19.49 -19.78
N GLN A 155 16.85 -20.03 -18.96
CA GLN A 155 15.42 -19.83 -19.14
C GLN A 155 14.98 -18.44 -18.68
N GLY A 156 13.93 -17.94 -19.34
CA GLY A 156 13.39 -16.61 -19.12
C GLY A 156 12.01 -16.66 -18.50
N LYS A 157 11.44 -15.47 -18.30
CA LYS A 157 10.11 -15.33 -17.71
C LYS A 157 9.48 -13.98 -18.04
N ILE A 158 8.16 -13.92 -17.93
CA ILE A 158 7.41 -12.68 -17.86
C ILE A 158 6.96 -12.49 -16.41
N ILE A 159 7.18 -11.30 -15.87
CA ILE A 159 6.68 -10.91 -14.56
C ILE A 159 5.41 -10.10 -14.80
N VAL A 160 4.26 -10.68 -14.46
CA VAL A 160 2.97 -10.00 -14.49
C VAL A 160 2.85 -9.19 -13.22
N GLU A 161 2.73 -7.88 -13.35
CA GLU A 161 2.39 -7.01 -12.23
C GLU A 161 0.94 -7.28 -11.82
N ALA A 162 0.69 -7.45 -10.52
CA ALA A 162 -0.69 -7.59 -10.04
C ALA A 162 -1.47 -6.32 -10.36
N ASP A 163 -2.68 -6.46 -10.90
CA ASP A 163 -3.61 -5.35 -10.95
C ASP A 163 -4.08 -5.04 -9.52
N ASN A 164 -3.57 -3.94 -8.98
CA ASN A 164 -3.86 -3.47 -7.63
C ASN A 164 -4.55 -2.10 -7.64
N ALA A 165 -5.09 -1.65 -8.79
CA ALA A 165 -5.65 -0.31 -8.92
C ALA A 165 -6.77 -0.04 -7.89
N GLU A 166 -7.65 -1.02 -7.67
CA GLU A 166 -8.72 -0.93 -6.68
C GLU A 166 -8.19 -0.88 -5.24
N LEU A 167 -7.14 -1.66 -4.94
CA LEU A 167 -6.49 -1.65 -3.64
C LEU A 167 -5.83 -0.29 -3.36
N GLU A 168 -5.10 0.26 -4.32
CA GLU A 168 -4.44 1.56 -4.19
C GLU A 168 -5.46 2.71 -4.10
N ALA A 169 -6.60 2.61 -4.80
CA ALA A 169 -7.71 3.55 -4.64
C ALA A 169 -8.33 3.47 -3.23
N ALA A 170 -8.53 2.27 -2.69
CA ALA A 170 -9.02 2.08 -1.32
C ALA A 170 -8.05 2.65 -0.27
N LYS A 171 -6.74 2.41 -0.44
CA LYS A 171 -5.70 2.99 0.43
C LYS A 171 -5.69 4.51 0.38
N ALA A 172 -5.80 5.09 -0.82
CA ALA A 172 -5.89 6.53 -1.00
C ALA A 172 -7.12 7.13 -0.29
N ALA A 173 -8.28 6.45 -0.38
CA ALA A 173 -9.48 6.86 0.35
C ALA A 173 -9.30 6.77 1.87
N PHE A 174 -8.59 5.75 2.38
CA PHE A 174 -8.29 5.66 3.81
C PHE A 174 -7.33 6.78 4.27
N LYS A 175 -6.28 7.08 3.50
CA LYS A 175 -5.35 8.20 3.76
C LYS A 175 -6.06 9.55 3.81
N ALA A 176 -7.11 9.74 3.01
CA ALA A 176 -7.92 10.95 3.08
C ALA A 176 -8.62 11.09 4.44
N VAL A 177 -9.12 10.00 5.02
CA VAL A 177 -9.76 10.01 6.36
C VAL A 177 -8.71 10.23 7.46
N THR A 178 -7.54 9.60 7.40
CA THR A 178 -6.48 9.81 8.40
C THR A 178 -5.96 11.25 8.42
N ALA A 179 -5.99 11.95 7.27
CA ALA A 179 -5.64 13.35 7.17
C ALA A 179 -6.58 14.29 7.95
N GLU A 180 -7.82 13.89 8.22
CA GLU A 180 -8.78 14.66 9.03
C GLU A 180 -8.52 14.53 10.55
N VAL A 181 -7.86 13.46 10.97
CA VAL A 181 -7.68 13.11 12.40
C VAL A 181 -7.00 14.22 13.22
N PRO A 182 -5.89 14.85 12.77
CA PRO A 182 -5.23 15.88 13.56
C PRO A 182 -6.16 17.07 13.90
N GLN A 183 -6.97 17.51 12.93
CA GLN A 183 -7.92 18.61 13.14
C GLN A 183 -9.04 18.19 14.10
N ALA A 184 -9.63 17.00 13.90
CA ALA A 184 -10.69 16.50 14.76
C ALA A 184 -10.23 16.38 16.23
N LEU A 185 -9.01 15.88 16.45
CA LEU A 185 -8.42 15.80 17.79
C LEU A 185 -8.14 17.17 18.40
N GLN A 186 -7.70 18.14 17.58
CA GLN A 186 -7.49 19.51 18.04
C GLN A 186 -8.81 20.18 18.46
N GLU A 187 -9.87 20.03 17.66
CA GLU A 187 -11.20 20.58 17.98
C GLU A 187 -11.79 19.95 19.24
N ALA A 188 -11.64 18.63 19.40
CA ALA A 188 -12.07 17.94 20.61
C ALA A 188 -11.32 18.41 21.86
N GLN A 189 -10.00 18.63 21.77
CA GLN A 189 -9.22 19.18 22.87
C GLN A 189 -9.64 20.63 23.19
N GLN A 190 -9.87 21.46 22.19
CA GLN A 190 -10.39 22.82 22.38
C GLN A 190 -11.77 22.83 23.07
N ALA A 191 -12.63 21.85 22.76
CA ALA A 191 -13.90 21.68 23.43
C ALA A 191 -13.69 21.36 24.93
N LEU A 192 -12.81 20.41 25.25
CA LEU A 192 -12.44 20.09 26.63
C LEU A 192 -11.86 21.28 27.40
N ASP A 193 -11.05 22.11 26.75
CA ASP A 193 -10.40 23.27 27.38
C ASP A 193 -11.40 24.40 27.66
N LYS A 194 -12.40 24.59 26.79
CA LYS A 194 -13.48 25.57 26.97
C LYS A 194 -14.46 25.17 28.08
N VAL A 195 -14.68 23.87 28.29
CA VAL A 195 -15.62 23.36 29.28
C VAL A 195 -14.88 23.09 30.61
N THR A 196 -14.77 24.14 31.42
CA THR A 196 -14.02 24.13 32.69
C THR A 196 -14.86 23.73 33.92
N LEU A 197 -16.13 23.42 33.72
CA LEU A 197 -17.08 23.19 34.80
C LEU A 197 -16.83 21.90 35.56
N ASP A 198 -16.87 21.98 36.89
CA ASP A 198 -16.69 20.86 37.80
C ASP A 198 -18.01 20.42 38.44
N VAL A 199 -18.82 19.70 37.66
CA VAL A 199 -20.00 18.97 38.16
C VAL A 199 -20.02 17.55 37.62
N PRO A 200 -20.65 16.60 38.33
CA PRO A 200 -20.60 15.19 37.96
C PRO A 200 -21.02 14.89 36.50
N GLU A 201 -22.05 15.56 35.98
CA GLU A 201 -22.53 15.36 34.60
C GLU A 201 -21.49 15.81 33.56
N VAL A 202 -20.89 17.00 33.75
CA VAL A 202 -19.86 17.51 32.86
C VAL A 202 -18.56 16.74 33.01
N ALA A 203 -18.19 16.32 34.22
CA ALA A 203 -17.02 15.48 34.46
C ALA A 203 -17.15 14.14 33.70
N ALA A 204 -18.32 13.50 33.76
CA ALA A 204 -18.61 12.28 33.00
C ALA A 204 -18.53 12.51 31.48
N ALA A 205 -19.07 13.63 30.97
CA ALA A 205 -18.99 13.97 29.56
C ALA A 205 -17.55 14.24 29.09
N ARG A 206 -16.73 14.92 29.92
CA ARG A 206 -15.29 15.13 29.65
C ARG A 206 -14.55 13.80 29.56
N THR A 207 -14.80 12.88 30.48
CA THR A 207 -14.24 11.52 30.43
C THR A 207 -14.67 10.77 29.17
N ALA A 208 -15.94 10.91 28.76
CA ALA A 208 -16.42 10.29 27.52
C ALA A 208 -15.69 10.82 26.27
N VAL A 209 -15.46 12.13 26.17
CA VAL A 209 -14.67 12.73 25.08
C VAL A 209 -13.21 12.25 25.12
N GLN A 210 -12.58 12.18 26.29
CA GLN A 210 -11.20 11.68 26.43
C GLN A 210 -11.08 10.21 25.98
N ASN A 211 -12.06 9.37 26.33
CA ASN A 211 -12.11 7.98 25.87
C ASN A 211 -12.30 7.89 24.35
N ALA A 212 -13.14 8.74 23.75
CA ALA A 212 -13.33 8.78 22.31
C ALA A 212 -12.07 9.28 21.56
N ILE A 213 -11.34 10.25 22.13
CA ILE A 213 -10.02 10.67 21.62
C ILE A 213 -9.05 9.47 21.60
N ALA A 214 -8.97 8.73 22.70
CA ALA A 214 -8.12 7.55 22.78
C ALA A 214 -8.52 6.48 21.75
N ALA A 215 -9.82 6.30 21.51
CA ALA A 215 -10.33 5.38 20.49
C ALA A 215 -9.95 5.81 19.06
N VAL A 216 -10.06 7.11 18.73
CA VAL A 216 -9.60 7.64 17.44
C VAL A 216 -8.09 7.43 17.28
N GLN A 217 -7.30 7.73 18.31
CA GLN A 217 -5.85 7.53 18.28
C GLN A 217 -5.47 6.05 18.08
N ALA A 218 -6.21 5.13 18.70
CA ALA A 218 -5.99 3.69 18.54
C ALA A 218 -6.40 3.16 17.15
N ALA A 219 -7.46 3.71 16.57
CA ALA A 219 -7.94 3.33 15.24
C ALA A 219 -7.13 3.98 14.09
N ASN A 220 -6.47 5.12 14.36
CA ASN A 220 -5.70 5.84 13.36
C ASN A 220 -4.49 5.02 12.87
N LYS A 221 -4.10 5.24 11.61
CA LYS A 221 -2.97 4.58 10.95
C LYS A 221 -2.07 5.60 10.30
N THR A 222 -0.77 5.31 10.32
CA THR A 222 0.23 6.04 9.55
C THR A 222 0.16 5.63 8.08
N ASP A 223 0.63 6.49 7.17
CA ASP A 223 0.69 6.17 5.74
C ASP A 223 1.47 4.87 5.47
N ALA A 224 2.53 4.61 6.23
CA ALA A 224 3.33 3.39 6.11
C ALA A 224 2.55 2.14 6.52
N GLU A 225 1.71 2.21 7.56
CA GLU A 225 0.83 1.10 7.95
C GLU A 225 -0.25 0.85 6.89
N ILE A 226 -0.79 1.90 6.27
CA ILE A 226 -1.77 1.78 5.19
C ILE A 226 -1.13 1.18 3.93
N ASP A 227 0.07 1.63 3.57
CA ASP A 227 0.80 1.14 2.40
C ASP A 227 1.16 -0.34 2.52
N ALA A 228 1.42 -0.82 3.75
CA ALA A 228 1.70 -2.21 4.06
C ALA A 228 0.47 -3.15 3.95
N MET A 229 -0.75 -2.61 3.89
CA MET A 229 -1.97 -3.43 3.76
C MET A 229 -2.01 -4.13 2.39
N SER A 230 -2.41 -5.40 2.40
CA SER A 230 -2.27 -6.29 1.22
C SER A 230 -3.59 -6.67 0.57
N SER A 231 -4.73 -6.30 1.18
CA SER A 231 -6.06 -6.64 0.69
C SER A 231 -7.06 -5.50 0.87
N ILE A 232 -8.08 -5.45 0.00
CA ILE A 232 -9.14 -4.44 0.04
C ILE A 232 -9.95 -4.58 1.32
N GLU A 233 -10.18 -5.81 1.78
CA GLU A 233 -10.92 -6.13 3.00
C GLU A 233 -10.22 -5.57 4.24
N GLU A 234 -8.90 -5.72 4.32
CA GLU A 234 -8.07 -5.16 5.41
C GLU A 234 -8.17 -3.62 5.45
N VAL A 235 -8.01 -2.97 4.28
CA VAL A 235 -8.10 -1.52 4.15
C VAL A 235 -9.50 -1.02 4.55
N ASN A 236 -10.55 -1.66 4.03
CA ASN A 236 -11.94 -1.25 4.30
C ASN A 236 -12.32 -1.44 5.77
N ALA A 237 -11.89 -2.52 6.41
CA ALA A 237 -12.15 -2.76 7.82
C ALA A 237 -11.45 -1.72 8.72
N ALA A 238 -10.18 -1.41 8.44
CA ALA A 238 -9.44 -0.38 9.18
C ALA A 238 -10.04 1.02 8.99
N LYS A 239 -10.39 1.37 7.75
CA LYS A 239 -11.07 2.64 7.44
C LYS A 239 -12.40 2.77 8.18
N ALA A 240 -13.25 1.74 8.13
CA ALA A 240 -14.54 1.75 8.81
C ALA A 240 -14.40 1.89 10.33
N ALA A 241 -13.38 1.27 10.94
CA ALA A 241 -13.10 1.43 12.36
C ALA A 241 -12.70 2.86 12.74
N LEU A 242 -11.89 3.54 11.91
CA LEU A 242 -11.53 4.93 12.12
C LEU A 242 -12.72 5.87 11.94
N GLU A 243 -13.53 5.66 10.90
CA GLU A 243 -14.74 6.44 10.65
C GLU A 243 -15.73 6.32 11.83
N ALA A 244 -15.96 5.11 12.33
CA ALA A 244 -16.81 4.89 13.50
C ALA A 244 -16.27 5.59 14.76
N ALA A 245 -14.94 5.59 14.98
CA ALA A 245 -14.32 6.29 16.10
C ALA A 245 -14.45 7.81 15.97
N LEU A 246 -14.29 8.36 14.76
CA LEU A 246 -14.47 9.80 14.50
C LEU A 246 -15.93 10.23 14.71
N ASP A 247 -16.89 9.40 14.30
CA ASP A 247 -18.32 9.67 14.52
C ASP A 247 -18.69 9.61 16.01
N ASP A 248 -18.19 8.64 16.77
CA ASP A 248 -18.37 8.62 18.22
C ASP A 248 -17.73 9.85 18.88
N LEU A 249 -16.52 10.24 18.47
CA LEU A 249 -15.86 11.45 18.97
C LEU A 249 -16.72 12.70 18.74
N ARG A 250 -17.23 12.89 17.53
CA ARG A 250 -18.13 14.02 17.19
C ARG A 250 -19.39 13.99 18.06
N ALA A 251 -19.98 12.83 18.27
CA ALA A 251 -21.14 12.67 19.14
C ALA A 251 -20.83 12.97 20.62
N LYS A 252 -19.67 12.54 21.15
CA LYS A 252 -19.25 12.86 22.52
C LYS A 252 -18.96 14.34 22.72
N VAL A 253 -18.34 14.98 21.73
CA VAL A 253 -18.09 16.43 21.76
C VAL A 253 -19.42 17.20 21.75
N ALA A 254 -20.39 16.79 20.94
CA ALA A 254 -21.74 17.36 20.99
C ALA A 254 -22.41 17.18 22.37
N GLY A 255 -22.31 15.98 22.95
CA GLY A 255 -22.84 15.68 24.29
C GLY A 255 -22.15 16.46 25.42
N LEU A 256 -20.88 16.83 25.26
CA LEU A 256 -20.17 17.70 26.21
C LEU A 256 -20.79 19.10 26.27
N TYR A 257 -21.17 19.66 25.12
CA TYR A 257 -21.86 20.95 25.07
C TYR A 257 -23.27 20.86 25.67
N GLU A 258 -24.01 19.78 25.42
CA GLU A 258 -25.32 19.57 26.04
C GLU A 258 -25.23 19.46 27.57
N ALA A 259 -24.25 18.70 28.09
CA ALA A 259 -24.03 18.58 29.53
C ALA A 259 -23.69 19.94 30.18
N GLN A 260 -22.93 20.80 29.49
CA GLN A 260 -22.65 22.16 29.94
C GLN A 260 -23.92 23.02 30.05
N ILE A 261 -24.86 22.86 29.10
CA ILE A 261 -26.13 23.60 29.06
C ILE A 261 -27.08 23.08 30.15
N LYS A 262 -27.32 21.77 30.22
CA LYS A 262 -28.19 21.13 31.22
C LYS A 262 -27.78 21.41 32.65
N GLY A 263 -26.48 21.60 32.90
CA GLY A 263 -26.01 22.00 34.22
C GLY A 263 -26.70 23.26 34.72
N GLY A 264 -27.04 24.24 33.86
CA GLY A 264 -27.57 25.54 34.29
C GLY A 264 -28.93 25.94 33.69
N ASP A 265 -29.41 25.24 32.67
CA ASP A 265 -30.75 25.41 32.08
C ASP A 265 -31.76 24.56 32.87
N LEU A 266 -32.40 25.17 33.87
CA LEU A 266 -33.27 24.49 34.81
C LEU A 266 -34.70 24.35 34.30
N ASN A 267 -35.12 25.18 33.34
CA ASN A 267 -36.44 25.13 32.74
C ASN A 267 -36.47 24.41 31.37
N GLN A 268 -35.31 24.00 30.84
CA GLN A 268 -35.11 23.29 29.58
C GLN A 268 -35.55 24.09 28.34
N ASP A 269 -35.37 25.42 28.36
CA ASP A 269 -35.71 26.29 27.23
C ASP A 269 -34.54 26.48 26.23
N GLY A 270 -33.40 25.84 26.49
CA GLY A 270 -32.19 25.89 25.68
C GLY A 270 -31.33 27.12 25.95
N LYS A 271 -31.64 27.91 26.98
CA LYS A 271 -30.87 29.09 27.39
C LYS A 271 -30.60 29.03 28.89
N ILE A 272 -29.55 29.71 29.32
CA ILE A 272 -29.26 29.91 30.74
C ILE A 272 -29.47 31.38 31.04
N SER A 273 -30.48 31.68 31.85
CA SER A 273 -30.99 33.03 32.06
C SER A 273 -31.31 33.29 33.53
N VAL A 274 -31.69 34.53 33.83
CA VAL A 274 -32.20 34.89 35.16
C VAL A 274 -33.45 34.10 35.56
N GLY A 275 -34.16 33.51 34.59
CA GLY A 275 -35.27 32.58 34.84
C GLY A 275 -34.80 31.30 35.53
N ASP A 276 -33.69 30.73 35.06
CA ASP A 276 -33.07 29.55 35.67
C ASP A 276 -32.55 29.87 37.07
N LEU A 277 -31.91 31.02 37.23
CA LEU A 277 -31.45 31.47 38.55
C LEU A 277 -32.62 31.63 39.53
N ALA A 278 -33.77 32.11 39.06
CA ALA A 278 -34.97 32.23 39.88
C ALA A 278 -35.53 30.86 40.31
N ILE A 279 -35.45 29.84 39.44
CA ILE A 279 -35.84 28.46 39.77
C ILE A 279 -34.92 27.90 40.85
N ALA A 280 -33.60 28.06 40.71
CA ALA A 280 -32.63 27.64 41.74
C ALA A 280 -32.90 28.35 43.07
N ALA A 281 -33.10 29.68 43.04
CA ALA A 281 -33.37 30.49 44.22
C ALA A 281 -34.69 30.14 44.92
N TYR A 282 -35.72 29.74 44.16
CA TYR A 282 -37.00 29.31 44.72
C TYR A 282 -36.87 28.06 45.60
N HIS A 283 -35.90 27.19 45.28
CA HIS A 283 -35.62 25.96 46.03
C HIS A 283 -34.46 26.10 47.03
N TYR A 284 -33.91 27.30 47.20
CA TYR A 284 -32.78 27.56 48.09
C TYR A 284 -33.03 27.11 49.53
N GLY A 285 -32.03 26.43 50.11
CA GLY A 285 -32.04 25.95 51.49
C GLY A 285 -32.69 24.58 51.69
N LYS A 286 -33.24 23.97 50.63
CA LYS A 286 -33.67 22.56 50.68
C LYS A 286 -32.46 21.62 50.69
N ASP A 287 -32.64 20.46 51.29
CA ASP A 287 -31.63 19.42 51.43
C ASP A 287 -32.26 18.02 51.38
N SER A 288 -31.42 16.99 51.46
CA SER A 288 -31.84 15.57 51.48
C SER A 288 -32.85 15.17 52.56
N ASN A 289 -33.10 16.02 53.58
CA ASN A 289 -34.13 15.78 54.59
C ASN A 289 -35.48 16.45 54.24
N SER A 290 -35.54 17.23 53.16
CA SER A 290 -36.75 17.94 52.74
C SER A 290 -37.82 16.94 52.23
N PRO A 291 -39.10 17.09 52.60
CA PRO A 291 -40.15 16.13 52.21
C PRO A 291 -40.34 15.94 50.70
N ASP A 292 -39.96 16.93 49.91
CA ASP A 292 -40.05 16.91 48.45
C ASP A 292 -38.69 16.76 47.75
N TRP A 293 -37.66 16.28 48.47
CA TRP A 293 -36.29 16.14 47.96
C TRP A 293 -36.21 15.32 46.67
N ASP A 294 -36.97 14.23 46.56
CA ASP A 294 -37.00 13.40 45.34
C ASP A 294 -37.41 14.17 44.08
N VAL A 295 -38.16 15.27 44.25
CA VAL A 295 -38.60 16.13 43.15
C VAL A 295 -37.63 17.29 42.90
N VAL A 296 -37.06 17.86 43.96
CA VAL A 296 -36.23 19.09 43.86
C VAL A 296 -34.74 18.82 43.75
N SER A 297 -34.25 17.62 44.08
CA SER A 297 -32.83 17.22 44.00
C SER A 297 -32.21 17.36 42.61
N LYS A 298 -33.02 17.54 41.57
CA LYS A 298 -32.56 17.92 40.22
C LYS A 298 -31.97 19.34 40.15
N TYR A 299 -32.26 20.21 41.13
CA TYR A 299 -31.75 21.57 41.25
C TYR A 299 -30.52 21.68 42.17
N ASP A 300 -30.14 20.58 42.83
CA ASP A 300 -28.83 20.39 43.44
C ASP A 300 -27.84 20.03 42.31
N LEU A 301 -27.11 21.04 41.84
CA LEU A 301 -26.28 21.02 40.64
C LEU A 301 -24.88 20.47 40.95
N ASN A 302 -24.36 20.76 42.15
CA ASN A 302 -23.06 20.26 42.61
C ASN A 302 -23.15 18.87 43.27
N LYS A 303 -24.36 18.34 43.51
CA LYS A 303 -24.65 17.04 44.14
C LYS A 303 -24.13 16.92 45.56
N ASP A 304 -24.15 18.00 46.34
CA ASP A 304 -23.77 18.01 47.75
C ASP A 304 -24.91 17.67 48.72
N ALA A 305 -26.06 17.25 48.18
CA ALA A 305 -27.29 16.93 48.89
C ALA A 305 -28.00 18.14 49.51
N ARG A 306 -27.73 19.34 48.95
CA ARG A 306 -28.35 20.62 49.30
C ARG A 306 -28.57 21.46 48.05
N ILE A 307 -29.54 22.38 48.10
CA ILE A 307 -29.67 23.48 47.14
C ILE A 307 -29.15 24.74 47.83
N GLY A 308 -27.85 24.97 47.68
CA GLY A 308 -27.05 25.96 48.38
C GLY A 308 -26.72 27.20 47.55
N ILE A 309 -25.84 28.05 48.09
CA ILE A 309 -25.38 29.26 47.38
C ILE A 309 -24.51 28.86 46.20
N GLU A 310 -23.85 27.72 46.30
CA GLU A 310 -23.03 27.08 45.29
C GLU A 310 -23.84 26.81 44.02
N ASP A 311 -25.07 26.31 44.12
CA ASP A 311 -25.96 26.06 42.97
C ASP A 311 -26.47 27.36 42.33
N LEU A 312 -26.79 28.37 43.14
CA LEU A 312 -27.20 29.68 42.63
C LEU A 312 -26.03 30.38 41.92
N VAL A 313 -24.85 30.37 42.53
CA VAL A 313 -23.61 30.91 41.94
C VAL A 313 -23.30 30.17 40.65
N PHE A 314 -23.52 28.85 40.61
CA PHE A 314 -23.34 28.04 39.42
C PHE A 314 -24.20 28.51 38.24
N VAL A 315 -25.49 28.83 38.45
CA VAL A 315 -26.35 29.38 37.38
C VAL A 315 -25.97 30.82 37.07
N ALA A 316 -25.68 31.63 38.09
CA ALA A 316 -25.37 33.04 37.94
C ALA A 316 -24.11 33.30 37.11
N ILE A 317 -23.03 32.52 37.31
CA ILE A 317 -21.80 32.63 36.52
C ILE A 317 -22.07 32.39 35.03
N ARG A 318 -22.98 31.48 34.68
CA ARG A 318 -23.33 31.15 33.29
C ARG A 318 -24.13 32.23 32.58
N ILE A 319 -24.89 33.04 33.33
CA ILE A 319 -25.62 34.19 32.78
C ILE A 319 -24.64 35.32 32.44
N LEU A 320 -23.58 35.46 33.25
CA LEU A 320 -22.63 36.57 33.15
C LEU A 320 -21.54 36.38 32.08
N GLY A 321 -21.30 35.13 31.65
CA GLY A 321 -20.32 34.77 30.62
C GLY A 321 -19.10 34.08 31.16
#